data_AF-A0AA91SZQ2-F1
#
_entry.id   AF-A0AA91SZQ2-F1
#
_cell.length_a   1.000
_cell.length_b   1.000
_cell.length_c   1.000
_cell.angle_alpha   90.00
_cell.angle_beta   90.00
_cell.angle_gamma   90.00
#
_symmetry.space_group_name_H-M   'P 1'
#
loop_
_entity.id
_entity.type
_entity.pdbx_description
1 polymer ?
#
loop_
_entity_poly.entity_id
_entity_poly.type
_entity_poly.pdbx_seq_one_letter_code
_entity_poly.pdbx_strand_id
1 'polypeptide(L)'
;MESRCPICEQECGSLSELNSHIDTAHATPKTPPKRTMKVDLHENSASFGLRPDSDGAGEGDTVDDRLGRAHWKPPNKGARCAQCARALSVKSGIVNCRRCGDLFCNEHSRRHVRLARATNGSPTNGTNGSGRGGRSPSPRKSFSSSWPVYDSRGVWARCCEACFQGRPGAAPQAFVRDVSGDFLARRRAAAETRALEKSALQRRFIKLVDTLTDKKPPPHHALPDWPDWPDWQADASASHCPLCHVRFSLFVRRHHCRLCGRVVSGAAYTREPAPACSLEVPVGVFLERLPALNYAPHVRTQWSALQSSPLAFRCCRVCKDLLVPKAPAPDQDEALAAACDELVALKRSVERDLAASEGSAKPDFPAALGARTRLVRHVKDLELATAKFRSRFFRAENGRLVATQSPVVVNNIYRMAVAFLQEALVQLKATEENGGSGRESGSSRESGSGSKSGSKSGSGSESSDPPRLTLRQIRELREALMVTSEQRFLVQKQVEEATRQRHFDELAPLAESIRDLDARIEQLETELGEHAFA
;
A
#
# COMPACT_ATOMS: atom_id res chain seq x y z
N MET A 1 10.58 -68.36 3.61
CA MET A 1 10.04 -67.59 4.75
C MET A 1 8.73 -67.01 4.28
N GLU A 2 7.62 -67.64 4.66
CA GLU A 2 6.27 -67.17 4.33
C GLU A 2 6.03 -65.85 5.07
N SER A 3 5.74 -64.78 4.32
CA SER A 3 5.50 -63.45 4.86
C SER A 3 4.02 -63.29 5.22
N ARG A 4 3.68 -63.28 6.50
CA ARG A 4 2.30 -63.02 6.97
C ARG A 4 2.06 -61.54 7.21
N CYS A 5 0.84 -61.08 6.94
CA CYS A 5 0.43 -59.71 7.24
C CYS A 5 0.40 -59.46 8.76
N PRO A 6 1.12 -58.48 9.30
CA PRO A 6 1.15 -58.24 10.74
C PRO A 6 -0.14 -57.59 11.28
N ILE A 7 -1.08 -57.18 10.41
CA ILE A 7 -2.32 -56.50 10.79
C ILE A 7 -3.51 -57.48 10.80
N CYS A 8 -3.58 -58.41 9.85
CA CYS A 8 -4.70 -59.34 9.69
C CYS A 8 -4.28 -60.82 9.59
N GLU A 9 -2.98 -61.11 9.73
CA GLU A 9 -2.38 -62.45 9.73
C GLU A 9 -2.52 -63.27 8.43
N GLN A 10 -3.01 -62.65 7.35
CA GLN A 10 -3.10 -63.30 6.05
C GLN A 10 -1.72 -63.65 5.48
N GLU A 11 -1.56 -64.90 5.03
CA GLU A 11 -0.34 -65.36 4.36
C GLU A 11 -0.18 -64.69 2.99
N CYS A 12 0.96 -64.02 2.80
CA CYS A 12 1.38 -63.45 1.53
C CYS A 12 2.60 -64.24 1.03
N GLY A 13 2.52 -64.73 -0.22
CA GLY A 13 3.54 -65.60 -0.81
C GLY A 13 4.90 -64.91 -0.99
N SER A 14 4.91 -63.58 -1.04
CA SER A 14 6.14 -62.78 -1.12
C SER A 14 6.03 -61.44 -0.38
N LEU A 15 7.18 -60.83 -0.08
CA LEU A 15 7.26 -59.48 0.50
C LEU A 15 6.62 -58.40 -0.39
N SER A 16 6.65 -58.56 -1.72
CA SER A 16 5.98 -57.64 -2.65
C SER A 16 4.46 -57.74 -2.54
N GLU A 17 3.93 -58.96 -2.40
CA GLU A 17 2.50 -59.20 -2.19
C GLU A 17 2.06 -58.72 -0.81
N LEU A 18 2.89 -58.90 0.22
CA LEU A 18 2.64 -58.38 1.55
C LEU A 18 2.53 -56.84 1.55
N ASN A 19 3.47 -56.15 0.91
CA ASN A 19 3.43 -54.68 0.82
C ASN A 19 2.19 -54.21 0.05
N SER A 20 1.87 -54.85 -1.08
CA SER A 20 0.65 -54.53 -1.82
C SER A 20 -0.61 -54.76 -0.99
N HIS A 21 -0.66 -55.86 -0.23
CA HIS A 21 -1.80 -56.18 0.62
C HIS A 21 -1.98 -55.12 1.72
N ILE A 22 -0.90 -54.70 2.40
CA ILE A 22 -0.95 -53.63 3.40
C ILE A 22 -1.48 -52.32 2.78
N ASP A 23 -0.98 -51.96 1.60
CA ASP A 23 -1.37 -50.73 0.90
C ASP A 23 -2.82 -50.74 0.38
N THR A 24 -3.39 -51.91 0.07
CA THR A 24 -4.77 -52.00 -0.45
C THR A 24 -5.82 -52.33 0.60
N ALA A 25 -5.52 -53.22 1.55
CA ALA A 25 -6.47 -53.73 2.53
C ALA A 25 -6.49 -52.89 3.82
N HIS A 26 -5.40 -52.15 4.09
CA HIS A 26 -5.22 -51.38 5.33
C HIS A 26 -4.95 -49.88 5.09
N ALA A 27 -4.98 -49.40 3.85
CA ALA A 27 -4.90 -47.96 3.59
C ALA A 27 -6.15 -47.23 4.09
N THR A 28 -5.95 -46.32 5.05
CA THR A 28 -6.98 -45.31 5.39
C THR A 28 -7.10 -44.30 4.24
N PRO A 29 -8.31 -43.90 3.82
CA PRO A 29 -8.50 -43.12 2.60
C PRO A 29 -8.10 -41.66 2.84
N LYS A 30 -6.85 -41.30 2.56
CA LYS A 30 -6.37 -39.90 2.52
C LYS A 30 -5.44 -39.59 1.35
N THR A 31 -5.76 -40.11 0.17
CA THR A 31 -5.20 -39.53 -1.06
C THR A 31 -6.26 -39.55 -2.16
N PRO A 32 -6.70 -38.38 -2.67
CA PRO A 32 -7.60 -38.35 -3.82
C PRO A 32 -6.85 -38.87 -5.07
N PRO A 33 -7.58 -39.48 -6.02
CA PRO A 33 -6.96 -40.08 -7.20
C PRO A 33 -6.23 -39.03 -8.03
N LYS A 34 -5.07 -39.40 -8.59
CA LYS A 34 -4.32 -38.57 -9.53
C LYS A 34 -5.17 -38.29 -10.77
N ARG A 35 -5.83 -37.13 -10.78
CA ARG A 35 -6.32 -36.51 -12.02
C ARG A 35 -5.09 -36.10 -12.83
N THR A 36 -4.85 -36.74 -13.96
CA THR A 36 -3.93 -36.23 -14.98
C THR A 36 -4.49 -34.90 -15.48
N MET A 37 -3.94 -33.79 -15.01
CA MET A 37 -4.30 -32.47 -15.52
C MET A 37 -3.74 -32.32 -16.92
N LYS A 38 -4.62 -32.16 -17.92
CA LYS A 38 -4.26 -31.48 -19.17
C LYS A 38 -3.96 -30.03 -18.78
N VAL A 39 -2.68 -29.71 -18.65
CA VAL A 39 -2.23 -28.33 -18.48
C VAL A 39 -2.32 -27.68 -19.85
N ASP A 40 -3.43 -26.99 -20.11
CA ASP A 40 -3.45 -25.98 -21.16
C ASP A 40 -2.50 -24.86 -20.70
N LEU A 41 -1.39 -24.69 -21.43
CA LEU A 41 -0.36 -23.66 -21.21
C LEU A 41 -0.88 -22.22 -21.33
N HIS A 42 -2.18 -22.06 -21.58
CA HIS A 42 -2.87 -20.79 -21.62
C HIS A 42 -3.59 -20.60 -20.28
N GLU A 43 -3.09 -19.63 -19.52
CA GLU A 43 -3.72 -19.05 -18.32
C GLU A 43 -3.32 -19.69 -16.98
N ASN A 44 -2.17 -19.27 -16.49
CA ASN A 44 -1.78 -19.44 -15.10
C ASN A 44 -2.58 -18.45 -14.23
N SER A 45 -3.81 -18.82 -13.87
CA SER A 45 -4.66 -18.11 -12.91
C SER A 45 -4.89 -18.93 -11.63
N ALA A 46 -3.82 -19.45 -11.04
CA ALA A 46 -3.81 -19.85 -9.64
C ALA A 46 -3.42 -18.66 -8.75
N SER A 47 -4.34 -17.70 -8.61
CA SER A 47 -4.39 -16.84 -7.43
C SER A 47 -5.14 -17.63 -6.35
N PHE A 48 -4.44 -18.01 -5.29
CA PHE A 48 -5.00 -18.53 -4.03
C PHE A 48 -5.92 -17.48 -3.37
N GLY A 49 -7.13 -17.33 -3.91
CA GLY A 49 -8.20 -16.54 -3.31
C GLY A 49 -9.45 -17.40 -3.23
N LEU A 50 -9.94 -17.64 -2.01
CA LEU A 50 -11.25 -18.22 -1.76
C LEU A 50 -12.29 -17.39 -2.52
N ARG A 51 -13.04 -18.03 -3.43
CA ARG A 51 -14.25 -17.43 -4.01
C ARG A 51 -15.28 -17.27 -2.89
N PRO A 52 -16.00 -16.14 -2.80
CA PRO A 52 -17.21 -16.11 -1.98
C PRO A 52 -18.24 -17.02 -2.66
N ASP A 53 -18.84 -17.91 -1.88
CA ASP A 53 -19.95 -18.75 -2.31
C ASP A 53 -21.11 -17.84 -2.78
N SER A 54 -21.34 -17.83 -4.08
CA SER A 54 -22.61 -17.43 -4.66
C SER A 54 -22.97 -18.40 -5.77
N ASP A 55 -23.90 -19.28 -5.40
CA ASP A 55 -24.88 -20.02 -6.19
C ASP A 55 -24.41 -20.92 -7.34
N GLY A 56 -24.92 -22.15 -7.28
CA GLY A 56 -24.59 -23.25 -8.17
C GLY A 56 -24.77 -22.94 -9.65
N ALA A 57 -23.69 -23.15 -10.40
CA ALA A 57 -23.73 -23.40 -11.82
C ALA A 57 -22.74 -24.53 -12.12
N GLY A 58 -23.25 -25.61 -12.73
CA GLY A 58 -22.52 -26.85 -12.98
C GLY A 58 -21.29 -26.72 -13.88
N GLU A 59 -20.52 -27.81 -13.92
CA GLU A 59 -19.46 -28.03 -14.90
C GLU A 59 -19.98 -27.71 -16.33
N GLY A 60 -19.29 -26.83 -17.07
CA GLY A 60 -19.36 -26.89 -18.54
C GLY A 60 -19.35 -25.61 -19.40
N ASP A 61 -19.07 -24.40 -18.91
CA ASP A 61 -18.96 -23.25 -19.83
C ASP A 61 -18.08 -22.11 -19.28
N THR A 62 -16.87 -21.93 -19.82
CA THR A 62 -15.94 -20.88 -19.37
C THR A 62 -16.34 -19.51 -19.91
N VAL A 63 -15.87 -18.42 -19.27
CA VAL A 63 -16.08 -17.04 -19.75
C VAL A 63 -15.62 -16.89 -21.21
N ASP A 64 -14.56 -17.58 -21.59
CA ASP A 64 -13.98 -17.48 -22.93
C ASP A 64 -14.79 -18.27 -23.98
N ASP A 65 -15.48 -19.33 -23.58
CA ASP A 65 -16.37 -20.10 -24.47
C ASP A 65 -17.64 -19.28 -24.79
N ARG A 66 -18.17 -18.55 -23.79
CA ARG A 66 -19.30 -17.62 -23.95
C ARG A 66 -18.99 -16.45 -24.87
N LEU A 67 -17.77 -15.91 -24.84
CA LEU A 67 -17.39 -14.72 -25.61
C LEU A 67 -16.78 -15.05 -26.98
N GLY A 68 -16.13 -16.21 -27.11
CA GLY A 68 -15.40 -16.62 -28.30
C GLY A 68 -14.00 -15.99 -28.39
N ARG A 69 -13.05 -16.80 -28.87
CA ARG A 69 -11.62 -16.44 -28.98
C ARG A 69 -11.18 -16.02 -30.40
N ALA A 70 -12.11 -15.92 -31.35
CA ALA A 70 -11.80 -15.69 -32.77
C ALA A 70 -11.00 -14.41 -33.05
N HIS A 71 -11.14 -13.40 -32.18
CA HIS A 71 -10.47 -12.11 -32.32
C HIS A 71 -9.12 -12.04 -31.57
N TRP A 72 -8.73 -13.09 -30.85
CA TRP A 72 -7.52 -13.08 -30.02
C TRP A 72 -6.27 -13.20 -30.89
N LYS A 73 -5.30 -12.33 -30.61
CA LYS A 73 -3.99 -12.44 -31.25
C LYS A 73 -3.23 -13.65 -30.70
N PRO A 74 -2.62 -14.47 -31.58
CA PRO A 74 -1.79 -15.56 -31.14
C PRO A 74 -0.53 -15.02 -30.44
N PRO A 75 -0.06 -15.69 -29.38
CA PRO A 75 1.21 -15.36 -28.76
C PRO A 75 2.36 -15.82 -29.66
N ASN A 76 2.92 -14.89 -30.44
CA ASN A 76 4.11 -15.16 -31.24
C ASN A 76 5.37 -15.27 -30.37
N LYS A 77 6.43 -15.91 -30.89
CA LYS A 77 7.76 -15.87 -30.26
C LYS A 77 8.19 -14.40 -30.11
N GLY A 78 8.43 -13.97 -28.88
CA GLY A 78 8.71 -12.56 -28.57
C GLY A 78 7.47 -11.68 -28.38
N ALA A 79 6.30 -12.25 -28.05
CA ALA A 79 5.10 -11.49 -27.72
C ALA A 79 5.42 -10.38 -26.70
N ARG A 80 4.95 -9.17 -26.99
CA ARG A 80 5.16 -7.98 -26.15
C ARG A 80 3.82 -7.44 -25.69
N CYS A 81 3.80 -6.87 -24.49
CA CYS A 81 2.62 -6.17 -23.97
C CYS A 81 2.26 -5.02 -24.90
N ALA A 82 1.01 -4.93 -25.34
CA ALA A 82 0.54 -3.85 -26.20
C ALA A 82 0.54 -2.46 -25.53
N GLN A 83 0.70 -2.38 -24.19
CA GLN A 83 0.75 -1.12 -23.43
C GLN A 83 2.17 -0.73 -23.03
N CYS A 84 2.96 -1.62 -22.40
CA CYS A 84 4.30 -1.29 -21.92
C CYS A 84 5.45 -1.88 -22.75
N ALA A 85 5.14 -2.55 -23.87
CA ALA A 85 6.10 -3.21 -24.75
C ALA A 85 7.03 -4.27 -24.11
N ARG A 86 6.86 -4.58 -22.81
CA ARG A 86 7.64 -5.60 -22.09
C ARG A 86 7.40 -6.99 -22.70
N ALA A 87 8.47 -7.78 -22.80
CA ALA A 87 8.38 -9.17 -23.24
C ALA A 87 7.44 -9.96 -22.31
N LEU A 88 6.48 -10.64 -22.93
CA LEU A 88 5.51 -11.47 -22.23
C LEU A 88 6.09 -12.87 -22.04
N SER A 89 5.97 -13.36 -20.82
CA SER A 89 6.38 -14.70 -20.42
C SER A 89 5.31 -15.28 -19.50
N VAL A 90 5.44 -16.57 -19.16
CA VAL A 90 4.56 -17.23 -18.19
C VAL A 90 4.52 -16.45 -16.86
N LYS A 91 5.63 -15.80 -16.47
CA LYS A 91 5.73 -15.03 -15.22
C LYS A 91 5.13 -13.63 -15.33
N SER A 92 5.34 -12.92 -16.44
CA SER A 92 4.76 -11.58 -16.64
C SER A 92 3.30 -11.61 -17.08
N GLY A 93 2.81 -12.77 -17.55
CA GLY A 93 1.45 -13.02 -18.02
C GLY A 93 1.31 -12.80 -19.52
N ILE A 94 0.80 -13.81 -20.23
CA ILE A 94 0.44 -13.73 -21.66
C ILE A 94 -1.08 -13.70 -21.71
N VAL A 95 -1.68 -12.51 -21.61
CA VAL A 95 -3.13 -12.37 -21.42
C VAL A 95 -3.75 -11.58 -22.57
N ASN A 96 -4.67 -12.20 -23.32
CA ASN A 96 -5.48 -11.47 -24.29
C ASN A 96 -6.59 -10.67 -23.58
N CYS A 97 -6.77 -9.41 -23.99
CA CYS A 97 -7.95 -8.63 -23.63
C CYS A 97 -9.20 -9.26 -24.26
N ARG A 98 -10.23 -9.58 -23.48
CA ARG A 98 -11.46 -10.23 -23.98
C ARG A 98 -12.33 -9.33 -24.86
N ARG A 99 -12.00 -8.04 -24.93
CA ARG A 99 -12.69 -7.07 -25.79
C ARG A 99 -11.98 -6.83 -27.12
N CYS A 100 -10.67 -6.54 -27.09
CA CYS A 100 -9.92 -6.18 -28.30
C CYS A 100 -9.01 -7.29 -28.82
N GLY A 101 -8.77 -8.36 -28.05
CA GLY A 101 -7.95 -9.51 -28.44
C GLY A 101 -6.44 -9.29 -28.41
N ASP A 102 -5.97 -8.07 -28.14
CA ASP A 102 -4.54 -7.77 -28.01
C ASP A 102 -3.92 -8.37 -26.73
N LEU A 103 -2.60 -8.60 -26.73
CA LEU A 103 -1.85 -9.24 -25.65
C LEU A 103 -1.30 -8.23 -24.64
N PHE A 104 -1.44 -8.54 -23.34
CA PHE A 104 -1.02 -7.70 -22.23
C PHE A 104 -0.35 -8.53 -21.12
N CYS A 105 0.51 -7.87 -20.34
CA CYS A 105 1.00 -8.45 -19.09
C CYS A 105 -0.11 -8.48 -18.03
N ASN A 106 0.14 -9.18 -16.93
CA ASN A 106 -0.83 -9.30 -15.84
C ASN A 106 -1.25 -7.94 -15.29
N GLU A 107 -0.34 -6.99 -15.18
CA GLU A 107 -0.56 -5.63 -14.69
C GLU A 107 -1.49 -4.80 -15.59
N HIS A 108 -1.25 -4.81 -16.91
CA HIS A 108 -2.03 -4.03 -17.88
C HIS A 108 -3.33 -4.72 -18.32
N SER A 109 -3.66 -5.87 -17.75
CA SER A 109 -4.91 -6.59 -18.02
C SER A 109 -5.76 -6.83 -16.77
N ARG A 110 -5.46 -6.25 -15.60
CA ARG A 110 -6.19 -6.60 -14.34
C ARG A 110 -7.66 -6.20 -14.30
N ARG A 111 -8.11 -5.36 -15.23
CA ARG A 111 -9.44 -4.76 -15.21
C ARG A 111 -10.47 -5.73 -15.77
N HIS A 112 -11.71 -5.57 -15.33
CA HIS A 112 -12.82 -6.40 -15.75
C HIS A 112 -13.95 -5.52 -16.28
N VAL A 113 -14.59 -5.96 -17.36
CA VAL A 113 -15.77 -5.33 -17.97
C VAL A 113 -16.82 -6.40 -18.24
N ARG A 114 -18.09 -6.02 -18.30
CA ARG A 114 -19.15 -6.93 -18.71
C ARG A 114 -19.25 -6.97 -20.23
N LEU A 115 -19.08 -8.16 -20.80
CA LEU A 115 -19.12 -8.40 -22.24
C LEU A 115 -20.15 -9.46 -22.58
N ALA A 116 -20.77 -9.32 -23.74
CA ALA A 116 -21.58 -10.36 -24.37
C ALA A 116 -21.02 -10.67 -25.76
N ARG A 117 -21.27 -11.88 -26.25
CA ARG A 117 -20.94 -12.25 -27.63
C ARG A 117 -21.73 -11.35 -28.58
N ALA A 118 -21.12 -10.92 -29.67
CA ALA A 118 -21.85 -10.27 -30.74
C ALA A 118 -22.85 -11.26 -31.33
N THR A 119 -24.15 -11.02 -31.13
CA THR A 119 -25.21 -11.68 -31.87
C THR A 119 -25.48 -10.86 -33.13
N ASN A 120 -25.79 -11.51 -34.26
CA ASN A 120 -26.07 -10.86 -35.55
C ASN A 120 -27.38 -10.02 -35.55
N GLY A 121 -27.80 -9.44 -34.42
CA GLY A 121 -29.07 -8.74 -34.31
C GLY A 121 -29.32 -8.00 -33.00
N SER A 122 -28.36 -7.25 -32.46
CA SER A 122 -28.68 -6.25 -31.43
C SER A 122 -28.71 -4.84 -32.02
N PRO A 123 -29.73 -4.02 -31.72
CA PRO A 123 -29.93 -2.73 -32.36
C PRO A 123 -28.79 -1.80 -31.97
N THR A 124 -28.16 -1.20 -32.97
CA THR A 124 -27.43 0.05 -32.76
C THR A 124 -28.41 1.04 -32.14
N ASN A 125 -28.34 1.26 -30.83
CA ASN A 125 -28.89 2.48 -30.25
C ASN A 125 -27.92 3.61 -30.64
N GLY A 126 -27.91 3.91 -31.94
CA GLY A 126 -27.29 5.08 -32.53
C GLY A 126 -28.28 6.21 -32.32
N THR A 127 -28.03 7.03 -31.31
CA THR A 127 -28.58 8.37 -31.30
C THR A 127 -27.94 9.11 -32.48
N ASN A 128 -28.71 9.28 -33.55
CA ASN A 128 -28.39 10.14 -34.68
C ASN A 128 -28.21 11.57 -34.17
N GLY A 129 -26.96 11.99 -33.96
CA GLY A 129 -26.57 13.38 -33.84
C GLY A 129 -25.95 13.83 -35.16
N SER A 130 -26.78 14.36 -36.06
CA SER A 130 -26.35 15.05 -37.26
C SER A 130 -25.61 16.34 -36.89
N GLY A 131 -24.39 16.54 -37.41
CA GLY A 131 -23.87 17.90 -37.63
C GLY A 131 -22.39 18.15 -37.31
N ARG A 132 -21.61 18.26 -38.40
CA ARG A 132 -20.43 19.13 -38.61
C ARG A 132 -19.07 18.70 -38.03
N GLY A 133 -18.34 17.99 -38.89
CA GLY A 133 -16.98 18.32 -39.34
C GLY A 133 -15.95 18.81 -38.31
N GLY A 134 -15.10 17.89 -37.86
CA GLY A 134 -13.79 18.18 -37.28
C GLY A 134 -12.86 17.00 -37.54
N ARG A 135 -11.75 17.22 -38.26
CA ARG A 135 -10.74 16.19 -38.54
C ARG A 135 -10.08 15.75 -37.22
N SER A 136 -10.29 14.51 -36.83
CA SER A 136 -9.42 13.79 -35.89
C SER A 136 -8.56 12.77 -36.65
N PRO A 137 -7.30 12.56 -36.26
CA PRO A 137 -6.39 11.65 -36.95
C PRO A 137 -6.76 10.18 -36.65
N SER A 138 -6.85 9.38 -37.71
CA SER A 138 -7.00 7.92 -37.68
C SER A 138 -5.64 7.22 -37.41
N PRO A 139 -5.59 5.94 -37.00
CA PRO A 139 -6.57 4.89 -37.28
C PRO A 139 -7.00 4.09 -36.04
N ARG A 140 -8.24 4.29 -35.59
CA ARG A 140 -8.91 3.27 -34.77
C ARG A 140 -9.23 2.10 -35.72
N LYS A 141 -8.67 0.91 -35.43
CA LYS A 141 -9.04 -0.35 -36.12
C LYS A 141 -10.57 -0.40 -36.22
N SER A 142 -11.08 -0.62 -37.43
CA SER A 142 -12.50 -0.81 -37.67
C SER A 142 -13.00 -1.95 -36.77
N PHE A 143 -14.00 -1.67 -35.94
CA PHE A 143 -14.59 -2.68 -35.08
C PHE A 143 -15.32 -3.70 -35.96
N SER A 144 -14.84 -4.94 -35.97
CA SER A 144 -15.56 -6.03 -36.64
C SER A 144 -16.86 -6.31 -35.89
N SER A 145 -17.95 -6.49 -36.63
CA SER A 145 -19.27 -6.86 -36.12
C SER A 145 -19.31 -8.19 -35.34
N SER A 146 -18.20 -8.94 -35.33
CA SER A 146 -18.03 -10.21 -34.62
C SER A 146 -17.37 -10.10 -33.24
N TRP A 147 -16.89 -8.92 -32.83
CA TRP A 147 -16.16 -8.77 -31.56
C TRP A 147 -17.10 -8.63 -30.35
N PRO A 148 -16.72 -9.12 -29.16
CA PRO A 148 -17.54 -8.98 -27.95
C PRO A 148 -17.97 -7.52 -27.68
N VAL A 149 -19.23 -7.32 -27.31
CA VAL A 149 -19.83 -5.99 -27.08
C VAL A 149 -20.05 -5.72 -25.58
N TYR A 150 -20.19 -4.45 -25.20
CA TYR A 150 -20.43 -4.09 -23.79
C TYR A 150 -21.92 -4.33 -23.52
N ASP A 151 -22.22 -5.13 -22.51
CA ASP A 151 -23.59 -5.45 -22.13
C ASP A 151 -23.65 -5.56 -20.60
N SER A 152 -24.60 -4.86 -19.96
CA SER A 152 -24.82 -4.93 -18.52
C SER A 152 -25.25 -6.31 -18.04
N ARG A 153 -25.85 -7.12 -18.94
CA ARG A 153 -26.22 -8.52 -18.70
C ARG A 153 -25.14 -9.51 -19.14
N GLY A 154 -24.01 -9.00 -19.65
CA GLY A 154 -22.86 -9.81 -20.05
C GLY A 154 -22.08 -10.42 -18.89
N VAL A 155 -21.11 -11.26 -19.23
CA VAL A 155 -20.20 -11.91 -18.29
C VAL A 155 -19.02 -10.99 -17.95
N TRP A 156 -18.54 -11.05 -16.71
CA TRP A 156 -17.34 -10.33 -16.30
C TRP A 156 -16.10 -10.94 -16.97
N ALA A 157 -15.42 -10.12 -17.75
CA ALA A 157 -14.31 -10.56 -18.58
C ALA A 157 -13.12 -9.61 -18.47
N ARG A 158 -11.93 -10.19 -18.44
CA ARG A 158 -10.66 -9.49 -18.26
C ARG A 158 -10.33 -8.61 -19.48
N CYS A 159 -9.94 -7.36 -19.27
CA CYS A 159 -9.64 -6.42 -20.34
C CYS A 159 -8.46 -5.50 -20.04
N CYS A 160 -7.96 -4.83 -21.07
CA CYS A 160 -6.97 -3.78 -20.93
C CYS A 160 -7.57 -2.47 -20.39
N GLU A 161 -6.69 -1.55 -20.02
CA GLU A 161 -7.04 -0.21 -19.54
C GLU A 161 -7.92 0.57 -20.51
N ALA A 162 -7.52 0.61 -21.78
CA ALA A 162 -8.23 1.36 -22.81
C ALA A 162 -9.67 0.85 -23.01
N CYS A 163 -9.87 -0.47 -22.99
CA CYS A 163 -11.22 -1.03 -23.05
C CYS A 163 -12.02 -0.77 -21.76
N PHE A 164 -11.38 -0.80 -20.60
CA PHE A 164 -12.07 -0.48 -19.35
C PHE A 164 -12.56 0.97 -19.34
N GLN A 165 -11.71 1.93 -19.70
CA GLN A 165 -12.03 3.36 -19.72
C GLN A 165 -13.01 3.72 -20.85
N GLY A 166 -12.86 3.11 -22.03
CA GLY A 166 -13.70 3.36 -23.20
C GLY A 166 -15.07 2.67 -23.19
N ARG A 167 -15.55 2.20 -22.03
CA ARG A 167 -16.88 1.57 -21.92
C ARG A 167 -18.00 2.64 -21.96
N PRO A 168 -19.11 2.40 -22.68
CA PRO A 168 -20.25 3.32 -22.72
C PRO A 168 -20.82 3.53 -21.31
N GLY A 169 -21.07 4.77 -20.92
CA GLY A 169 -21.69 5.12 -19.63
C GLY A 169 -20.74 5.17 -18.41
N ALA A 170 -19.42 5.25 -18.61
CA ALA A 170 -18.46 5.30 -17.50
C ALA A 170 -18.37 6.67 -16.82
N ALA A 171 -19.33 7.00 -15.97
CA ALA A 171 -18.93 7.48 -14.65
C ALA A 171 -18.52 6.24 -13.86
N PRO A 172 -17.26 6.11 -13.38
CA PRO A 172 -16.89 4.98 -12.56
C PRO A 172 -17.60 5.09 -11.21
N GLN A 173 -18.78 4.48 -11.09
CA GLN A 173 -19.32 4.13 -9.78
C GLN A 173 -18.40 3.03 -9.23
N ALA A 174 -17.32 3.43 -8.57
CA ALA A 174 -16.54 2.54 -7.74
C ALA A 174 -17.43 2.16 -6.55
N PHE A 175 -17.74 0.88 -6.41
CA PHE A 175 -18.36 0.36 -5.19
C PHE A 175 -17.32 0.41 -4.08
N VAL A 176 -17.27 1.51 -3.34
CA VAL A 176 -16.47 1.63 -2.12
C VAL A 176 -17.23 0.89 -1.01
N ARG A 177 -16.67 -0.22 -0.54
CA ARG A 177 -17.15 -0.89 0.68
C ARG A 177 -16.31 -0.41 1.85
N ASP A 178 -16.85 0.51 2.63
CA ASP A 178 -16.23 0.93 3.88
C ASP A 178 -16.28 -0.22 4.90
N VAL A 179 -15.11 -0.70 5.32
CA VAL A 179 -14.95 -1.73 6.36
C VAL A 179 -14.35 -1.14 7.64
N SER A 180 -14.26 0.19 7.74
CA SER A 180 -13.69 0.88 8.90
C SER A 180 -14.48 0.59 10.17
N GLY A 181 -15.81 0.50 10.07
CA GLY A 181 -16.68 0.11 11.18
C GLY A 181 -16.33 -1.27 11.74
N ASP A 182 -16.22 -2.28 10.86
CA ASP A 182 -15.86 -3.65 11.24
C ASP A 182 -14.46 -3.72 11.86
N PHE A 183 -13.49 -2.99 11.28
CA PHE A 183 -12.14 -2.91 11.82
C PHE A 183 -12.11 -2.27 13.22
N LEU A 184 -12.79 -1.14 13.40
CA LEU A 184 -12.87 -0.46 14.68
C LEU A 184 -13.57 -1.31 15.74
N ALA A 185 -14.64 -2.02 15.37
CA ALA A 185 -15.35 -2.94 16.27
C ALA A 185 -14.44 -4.08 16.74
N ARG A 186 -13.71 -4.74 15.83
CA ARG A 186 -12.75 -5.81 16.16
C ARG A 186 -11.60 -5.29 17.04
N ARG A 187 -11.07 -4.11 16.71
CA ARG A 187 -10.01 -3.47 17.50
C ARG A 187 -10.49 -3.12 18.90
N ARG A 188 -11.71 -2.59 19.03
CA ARG A 188 -12.31 -2.24 20.32
C ARG A 188 -12.51 -3.49 21.20
N ALA A 189 -13.09 -4.56 20.65
CA ALA A 189 -13.27 -5.82 21.36
C ALA A 189 -11.93 -6.41 21.86
N ALA A 190 -10.88 -6.35 21.03
CA ALA A 190 -9.54 -6.78 21.43
C ALA A 190 -8.93 -5.88 22.53
N ALA A 191 -9.12 -4.57 22.44
CA ALA A 191 -8.65 -3.61 23.45
C ALA A 191 -9.38 -3.79 24.79
N GLU A 192 -10.70 -4.01 24.76
CA GLU A 192 -11.52 -4.31 25.94
C GLU A 192 -11.08 -5.61 26.61
N THR A 193 -10.87 -6.67 25.82
CA THR A 193 -10.35 -7.96 26.33
C THR A 193 -9.02 -7.75 27.05
N ARG A 194 -8.08 -7.04 26.40
CA ARG A 194 -6.77 -6.74 26.99
C ARG A 194 -6.86 -5.87 28.25
N ALA A 195 -7.81 -4.94 28.30
CA ALA A 195 -8.07 -4.12 29.48
C ALA A 195 -8.60 -4.95 30.65
N LEU A 196 -9.53 -5.87 30.39
CA LEU A 196 -10.05 -6.81 31.40
C LEU A 196 -8.95 -7.72 31.95
N GLU A 197 -8.11 -8.28 31.07
CA GLU A 197 -6.95 -9.08 31.48
C GLU A 197 -5.99 -8.27 32.36
N LYS A 198 -5.70 -7.02 31.98
CA LYS A 198 -4.84 -6.12 32.77
C LYS A 198 -5.43 -5.87 34.16
N SER A 199 -6.72 -5.54 34.25
CA SER A 199 -7.41 -5.32 35.53
C SER A 199 -7.45 -6.58 36.40
N ALA A 200 -7.60 -7.76 35.81
CA ALA A 200 -7.48 -9.02 36.52
C ALA A 200 -6.06 -9.22 37.07
N LEU A 201 -5.03 -9.02 36.25
CA LEU A 201 -3.63 -9.11 36.68
C LEU A 201 -3.30 -8.10 37.78
N GLN A 202 -3.83 -6.88 37.73
CA GLN A 202 -3.61 -5.87 38.76
C GLN A 202 -4.18 -6.31 40.11
N ARG A 203 -5.43 -6.79 40.14
CA ARG A 203 -6.04 -7.35 41.37
C ARG A 203 -5.23 -8.51 41.93
N ARG A 204 -4.75 -9.37 41.04
CA ARG A 204 -3.92 -10.52 41.40
C ARG A 204 -2.55 -10.10 41.94
N PHE A 205 -1.92 -9.08 41.37
CA PHE A 205 -0.68 -8.51 41.88
C PHE A 205 -0.88 -7.88 43.27
N ILE A 206 -1.96 -7.13 43.50
CA ILE A 206 -2.29 -6.57 44.83
C ILE A 206 -2.36 -7.70 45.88
N LYS A 207 -3.10 -8.77 45.59
CA LYS A 207 -3.20 -9.94 46.48
C LYS A 207 -1.85 -10.63 46.72
N LEU A 208 -1.03 -10.76 45.67
CA LEU A 208 0.30 -11.36 45.77
C LEU A 208 1.18 -10.56 46.73
N VAL A 209 1.24 -9.23 46.57
CA VAL A 209 2.02 -8.37 47.46
C VAL A 209 1.53 -8.50 48.89
N ASP A 210 0.22 -8.36 49.11
CA ASP A 210 -0.43 -8.50 50.41
C ASP A 210 -0.03 -9.81 51.13
N THR A 211 -0.05 -10.93 50.39
CA THR A 211 0.34 -12.24 50.93
C THR A 211 1.83 -12.35 51.22
N LEU A 212 2.69 -11.75 50.39
CA LEU A 212 4.14 -11.76 50.59
C LEU A 212 4.57 -10.86 51.76
N THR A 213 3.75 -9.90 52.15
CA THR A 213 4.02 -8.94 53.23
C THR A 213 3.34 -9.28 54.55
N ASP A 214 2.40 -10.23 54.56
CA ASP A 214 1.77 -10.71 55.79
C ASP A 214 2.72 -11.62 56.60
N LYS A 215 2.68 -11.50 57.93
CA LYS A 215 3.68 -12.05 58.87
C LYS A 215 3.52 -13.55 59.18
N LYS A 216 2.58 -14.27 58.56
CA LYS A 216 2.45 -15.72 58.68
C LYS A 216 3.00 -16.42 57.44
N PRO A 217 4.32 -16.70 57.36
CA PRO A 217 4.81 -17.65 56.37
C PRO A 217 4.18 -19.02 56.66
N PRO A 218 3.63 -19.73 55.65
CA PRO A 218 3.20 -21.11 55.85
C PRO A 218 4.41 -21.97 56.27
N PRO A 219 4.22 -22.95 57.16
CA PRO A 219 5.29 -23.81 57.61
C PRO A 219 5.71 -24.74 56.47
N HIS A 220 7.01 -24.69 56.11
CA HIS A 220 7.76 -25.55 55.19
C HIS A 220 7.48 -25.39 53.68
N HIS A 221 8.47 -24.87 52.93
CA HIS A 221 8.79 -24.99 51.47
C HIS A 221 7.69 -25.00 50.39
N ALA A 222 6.42 -25.05 50.76
CA ALA A 222 5.26 -24.85 49.95
C ALA A 222 4.82 -23.42 50.25
N LEU A 223 4.99 -22.56 49.24
CA LEU A 223 4.16 -21.40 49.07
C LEU A 223 2.68 -21.78 49.40
N PRO A 224 1.91 -20.91 50.07
CA PRO A 224 0.57 -21.27 50.51
C PRO A 224 -0.21 -21.80 49.30
N ASP A 225 -0.97 -22.89 49.49
CA ASP A 225 -1.96 -23.33 48.51
C ASP A 225 -2.91 -22.15 48.29
N TRP A 226 -2.63 -21.32 47.28
CA TRP A 226 -3.35 -20.08 47.01
C TRP A 226 -4.76 -20.45 46.58
N PRO A 227 -5.82 -20.25 47.40
CA PRO A 227 -7.06 -20.99 47.19
C PRO A 227 -7.89 -20.55 46.00
N ASP A 228 -7.66 -19.36 45.42
CA ASP A 228 -8.60 -18.77 44.46
C ASP A 228 -7.91 -18.20 43.21
N TRP A 229 -6.99 -18.95 42.63
CA TRP A 229 -6.62 -18.72 41.24
C TRP A 229 -7.36 -19.71 40.34
N PRO A 230 -8.51 -19.35 39.74
CA PRO A 230 -9.32 -20.29 38.96
C PRO A 230 -8.57 -20.93 37.77
N ASP A 231 -7.42 -20.38 37.39
CA ASP A 231 -6.62 -20.78 36.23
C ASP A 231 -5.22 -21.33 36.56
N TRP A 232 -4.93 -21.77 37.81
CA TRP A 232 -3.61 -22.35 38.11
C TRP A 232 -3.39 -23.66 37.34
N GLN A 233 -2.39 -23.67 36.46
CA GLN A 233 -2.18 -24.78 35.55
C GLN A 233 -1.39 -25.91 36.23
N ALA A 234 -1.97 -27.10 36.29
CA ALA A 234 -1.27 -28.28 36.79
C ALA A 234 -0.08 -28.65 35.87
N ASP A 235 1.05 -29.05 36.46
CA ASP A 235 2.27 -29.38 35.70
C ASP A 235 2.06 -30.50 34.66
N ALA A 236 1.26 -31.50 35.01
CA ALA A 236 0.93 -32.62 34.13
C ALA A 236 0.17 -32.17 32.86
N SER A 237 -0.62 -31.10 32.95
CA SER A 237 -1.36 -30.54 31.82
C SER A 237 -0.46 -29.74 30.86
N ALA A 238 0.73 -29.34 31.31
CA ALA A 238 1.67 -28.54 30.55
C ALA A 238 2.71 -29.44 29.86
N SER A 239 2.49 -29.74 28.57
CA SER A 239 3.44 -30.46 27.72
C SER A 239 4.48 -29.55 27.06
N HIS A 240 4.08 -28.32 26.70
CA HIS A 240 4.92 -27.35 26.02
C HIS A 240 4.75 -25.95 26.62
N CYS A 241 5.79 -25.13 26.52
CA CYS A 241 5.73 -23.72 26.89
C CYS A 241 4.78 -22.98 25.92
N PRO A 242 3.75 -22.26 26.39
CA PRO A 242 2.81 -21.56 25.51
C PRO A 242 3.41 -20.32 24.82
N LEU A 243 4.65 -19.93 25.17
CA LEU A 243 5.30 -18.71 24.69
C LEU A 243 6.37 -18.94 23.63
N CYS A 244 7.10 -20.06 23.73
CA CYS A 244 8.14 -20.44 22.76
C CYS A 244 7.95 -21.85 22.20
N HIS A 245 6.88 -22.55 22.61
CA HIS A 245 6.48 -23.87 22.13
C HIS A 245 7.49 -24.99 22.36
N VAL A 246 8.54 -24.77 23.16
CA VAL A 246 9.46 -25.82 23.57
C VAL A 246 8.75 -26.88 24.40
N ARG A 247 9.06 -28.15 24.16
CA ARG A 247 8.59 -29.26 24.98
C ARG A 247 9.30 -29.26 26.33
N PHE A 248 8.56 -29.39 27.41
CA PHE A 248 9.14 -29.52 28.74
C PHE A 248 9.85 -30.88 28.89
N SER A 249 11.00 -30.87 29.57
CA SER A 249 11.86 -32.04 29.77
C SER A 249 12.67 -31.87 31.06
N LEU A 250 13.56 -32.82 31.36
CA LEU A 250 14.47 -32.71 32.51
C LEU A 250 15.39 -31.47 32.41
N PHE A 251 15.74 -31.06 31.19
CA PHE A 251 16.58 -29.89 30.92
C PHE A 251 15.75 -28.61 30.72
N VAL A 252 14.50 -28.74 30.28
CA VAL A 252 13.57 -27.62 30.10
C VAL A 252 12.53 -27.65 31.22
N ARG A 253 12.88 -27.04 32.35
CA ARG A 253 12.05 -27.04 33.56
C ARG A 253 10.79 -26.20 33.40
N ARG A 254 9.74 -26.64 34.10
CA ARG A 254 8.45 -25.95 34.23
C ARG A 254 8.56 -24.85 35.28
N HIS A 255 7.95 -23.71 35.00
CA HIS A 255 7.84 -22.63 35.96
C HIS A 255 6.46 -21.97 35.87
N HIS A 256 5.75 -21.87 36.99
CA HIS A 256 4.49 -21.13 37.02
C HIS A 256 4.71 -19.63 37.07
N CYS A 257 3.87 -18.89 36.34
CA CYS A 257 3.73 -17.46 36.54
C CYS A 257 2.86 -17.18 37.76
N ARG A 258 3.38 -16.47 38.76
CA ARG A 258 2.62 -16.08 39.97
C ARG A 258 1.51 -15.04 39.69
N LEU A 259 1.49 -14.51 38.46
CA LEU A 259 0.46 -13.57 37.99
C LEU A 259 -0.56 -14.17 37.04
N CYS A 260 -0.40 -15.36 36.48
CA CYS A 260 -1.44 -15.97 35.63
C CYS A 260 -1.67 -17.45 35.85
N GLY A 261 -0.84 -18.11 36.66
CA GLY A 261 -0.94 -19.54 36.94
C GLY A 261 -0.46 -20.45 35.81
N ARG A 262 -0.20 -19.93 34.61
CA ARG A 262 0.30 -20.73 33.48
C ARG A 262 1.73 -21.23 33.70
N VAL A 263 2.02 -22.42 33.18
CA VAL A 263 3.35 -23.02 33.16
C VAL A 263 4.12 -22.56 31.94
N VAL A 264 5.30 -21.98 32.15
CA VAL A 264 6.19 -21.46 31.11
C VAL A 264 7.64 -21.90 31.36
N SER A 265 8.48 -21.78 30.35
CA SER A 265 9.94 -21.97 30.51
C SER A 265 10.60 -20.74 31.13
N GLY A 266 11.81 -20.91 31.67
CA GLY A 266 12.68 -19.79 32.05
C GLY A 266 13.16 -19.04 30.81
N ALA A 267 14.04 -19.67 30.03
CA ALA A 267 14.54 -19.14 28.76
C ALA A 267 13.52 -19.27 27.61
N ALA A 268 13.70 -18.48 26.55
CA ALA A 268 13.06 -18.69 25.27
C ALA A 268 13.94 -19.59 24.40
N TYR A 269 13.38 -20.70 23.92
CA TYR A 269 14.10 -21.68 23.09
C TYR A 269 13.68 -21.50 21.63
N THR A 270 14.12 -20.40 21.03
CA THR A 270 13.85 -20.03 19.64
C THR A 270 15.14 -19.97 18.84
N ARG A 271 15.05 -20.11 17.51
CA ARG A 271 16.20 -20.02 16.60
C ARG A 271 16.85 -18.62 16.61
N GLU A 272 16.05 -17.59 16.89
CA GLU A 272 16.49 -16.21 17.01
C GLU A 272 16.59 -15.78 18.49
N PRO A 273 17.48 -14.82 18.83
CA PRO A 273 17.58 -14.24 20.16
C PRO A 273 16.23 -13.66 20.60
N ALA A 274 15.63 -14.24 21.65
CA ALA A 274 14.36 -13.81 22.20
C ALA A 274 14.44 -13.58 23.71
N PRO A 275 13.66 -12.64 24.26
CA PRO A 275 13.60 -12.44 25.70
C PRO A 275 13.06 -13.69 26.41
N ALA A 276 13.53 -13.93 27.63
CA ALA A 276 13.12 -15.03 28.49
C ALA A 276 11.58 -15.14 28.60
N CYS A 277 11.06 -16.37 28.64
CA CYS A 277 9.63 -16.64 28.74
C CYS A 277 9.08 -16.31 30.13
N SER A 278 9.90 -16.45 31.17
CA SER A 278 9.64 -15.96 32.53
C SER A 278 10.90 -15.46 33.20
N LEU A 279 10.72 -14.64 34.23
CA LEU A 279 11.79 -14.04 34.99
C LEU A 279 11.38 -13.88 36.46
N GLU A 280 12.35 -13.94 37.36
CA GLU A 280 12.18 -13.43 38.73
C GLU A 280 12.27 -11.91 38.67
N VAL A 281 11.26 -11.23 39.20
CA VAL A 281 11.20 -9.77 39.26
C VAL A 281 11.09 -9.32 40.72
N PRO A 282 11.85 -8.30 41.13
CA PRO A 282 11.68 -7.70 42.46
C PRO A 282 10.29 -7.07 42.60
N VAL A 283 9.64 -7.30 43.74
CA VAL A 283 8.33 -6.73 44.06
C VAL A 283 8.40 -5.20 44.06
N GLY A 284 9.47 -4.62 44.61
CA GLY A 284 9.66 -3.17 44.70
C GLY A 284 9.57 -2.44 43.36
N VAL A 285 10.13 -3.03 42.29
CA VAL A 285 10.07 -2.44 40.93
C VAL A 285 8.64 -2.37 40.40
N PHE A 286 7.81 -3.38 40.68
CA PHE A 286 6.41 -3.36 40.27
C PHE A 286 5.59 -2.37 41.09
N LEU A 287 5.87 -2.25 42.40
CA LEU A 287 5.22 -1.26 43.26
C LEU A 287 5.49 0.17 42.76
N GLU A 288 6.75 0.49 42.44
CA GLU A 288 7.15 1.79 41.88
C GLU A 288 6.43 2.11 40.56
N ARG A 289 6.23 1.11 39.70
CA ARG A 289 5.57 1.28 38.41
C ARG A 289 4.05 1.27 38.48
N LEU A 290 3.47 0.82 39.60
CA LEU A 290 2.04 0.70 39.81
C LEU A 290 1.59 1.37 41.13
N PRO A 291 1.93 2.64 41.41
CA PRO A 291 1.68 3.26 42.70
C PRO A 291 0.18 3.52 42.95
N ALA A 292 -0.61 3.67 41.89
CA ALA A 292 -2.03 4.03 41.96
C ALA A 292 -2.97 2.84 42.27
N LEU A 293 -2.45 1.62 42.43
CA LEU A 293 -3.27 0.46 42.76
C LEU A 293 -3.74 0.49 44.22
N ASN A 294 -4.87 -0.16 44.50
CA ASN A 294 -5.47 -0.17 45.82
C ASN A 294 -4.81 -1.21 46.76
N TYR A 295 -3.58 -0.94 47.20
CA TYR A 295 -2.87 -1.81 48.15
C TYR A 295 -3.41 -1.70 49.57
N ALA A 296 -3.29 -2.79 50.33
CA ALA A 296 -3.64 -2.86 51.75
C ALA A 296 -2.85 -1.84 52.61
N PRO A 297 -3.40 -1.38 53.75
CA PRO A 297 -2.76 -0.36 54.58
C PRO A 297 -1.34 -0.72 55.03
N HIS A 298 -1.07 -1.99 55.36
CA HIS A 298 0.24 -2.42 55.83
C HIS A 298 1.31 -2.41 54.73
N VAL A 299 0.93 -2.66 53.48
CA VAL A 299 1.83 -2.53 52.32
C VAL A 299 2.21 -1.07 52.12
N ARG A 300 1.23 -0.15 52.28
CA ARG A 300 1.45 1.30 52.15
C ARG A 300 2.36 1.84 53.26
N THR A 301 2.21 1.38 54.51
CA THR A 301 3.07 1.83 55.60
C THR A 301 4.50 1.31 55.48
N GLN A 302 4.70 0.14 54.87
CA GLN A 302 6.01 -0.46 54.63
C GLN A 302 6.60 -0.15 53.24
N TRP A 303 6.00 0.77 52.49
CA TRP A 303 6.31 1.00 51.07
C TRP A 303 7.81 1.17 50.79
N SER A 304 8.48 2.05 51.53
CA SER A 304 9.92 2.31 51.35
C SER A 304 10.80 1.10 51.68
N ALA A 305 10.40 0.28 52.66
CA ALA A 305 11.11 -0.95 53.00
C ALA A 305 10.89 -2.04 51.93
N LEU A 306 9.72 -2.07 51.28
CA LEU A 306 9.41 -3.01 50.20
C LEU A 306 10.10 -2.64 48.88
N GLN A 307 10.37 -1.36 48.65
CA GLN A 307 11.12 -0.90 47.48
C GLN A 307 12.57 -1.40 47.49
N SER A 308 13.20 -1.44 48.66
CA SER A 308 14.57 -1.97 48.83
C SER A 308 14.62 -3.44 49.24
N SER A 309 13.47 -4.11 49.31
CA SER A 309 13.37 -5.50 49.75
C SER A 309 13.89 -6.47 48.69
N PRO A 310 14.56 -7.58 49.09
CA PRO A 310 14.95 -8.65 48.18
C PRO A 310 13.77 -9.53 47.73
N LEU A 311 12.54 -9.24 48.18
CA LEU A 311 11.34 -9.99 47.78
C LEU A 311 11.17 -9.96 46.27
N ALA A 312 11.15 -11.16 45.67
CA ALA A 312 10.96 -11.35 44.24
C ALA A 312 9.89 -12.40 43.97
N PHE A 313 9.28 -12.31 42.80
CA PHE A 313 8.33 -13.31 42.32
C PHE A 313 8.55 -13.59 40.84
N ARG A 314 8.19 -14.81 40.42
CA ARG A 314 8.25 -15.19 39.01
C ARG A 314 7.02 -14.72 38.24
N CYS A 315 7.22 -14.00 37.15
CA CYS A 315 6.16 -13.76 36.18
C CYS A 315 6.59 -14.09 34.74
N CYS A 316 5.62 -14.46 33.91
CA CYS A 316 5.85 -14.65 32.49
C CYS A 316 5.95 -13.29 31.79
N ARG A 317 6.66 -13.25 30.65
CA ARG A 317 6.87 -12.00 29.89
C ARG A 317 5.55 -11.31 29.51
N VAL A 318 4.51 -12.08 29.21
CA VAL A 318 3.19 -11.52 28.83
C VAL A 318 2.56 -10.76 29.99
N CYS A 319 2.57 -11.33 31.21
CA CYS A 319 2.05 -10.64 32.39
C CYS A 319 2.86 -9.42 32.77
N LYS A 320 4.20 -9.51 32.67
CA LYS A 320 5.09 -8.37 32.83
C LYS A 320 4.73 -7.26 31.88
N ASP A 321 4.70 -7.53 30.58
CA ASP A 321 4.48 -6.53 29.53
C ASP A 321 3.06 -5.94 29.55
N LEU A 322 2.09 -6.68 30.11
CA LEU A 322 0.72 -6.17 30.28
C LEU A 322 0.57 -5.23 31.49
N LEU A 323 1.23 -5.54 32.61
CA LEU A 323 1.20 -4.72 33.83
C LEU A 323 2.15 -3.53 33.74
N VAL A 324 3.38 -3.78 33.32
CA VAL A 324 4.47 -2.81 33.19
C VAL A 324 4.91 -2.83 31.73
N PRO A 325 4.11 -2.26 30.82
CA PRO A 325 4.51 -2.15 29.43
C PRO A 325 5.83 -1.39 29.34
N LYS A 326 6.68 -1.77 28.38
CA LYS A 326 7.79 -0.91 27.96
C LYS A 326 7.15 0.40 27.48
N ALA A 327 7.17 1.42 28.31
CA ALA A 327 6.75 2.74 27.90
C ALA A 327 7.70 3.19 26.78
N PRO A 328 7.20 3.55 25.58
CA PRO A 328 7.94 4.51 24.77
C PRO A 328 8.09 5.80 25.60
N ALA A 329 9.17 6.55 25.39
CA ALA A 329 9.37 7.79 26.12
C ALA A 329 8.12 8.69 25.92
N PRO A 330 7.52 9.26 26.98
CA PRO A 330 6.24 9.98 26.90
C PRO A 330 6.23 11.09 25.84
N ASP A 331 7.37 11.74 25.61
CA ASP A 331 7.53 12.80 24.60
C ASP A 331 7.43 12.32 23.14
N GLN A 332 7.63 11.02 22.87
CA GLN A 332 7.71 10.50 21.51
C GLN A 332 6.33 10.34 20.86
N ASP A 333 5.33 9.84 21.60
CA ASP A 333 4.00 9.58 21.05
C ASP A 333 3.14 10.85 20.98
N GLU A 334 3.30 11.80 21.91
CA GLU A 334 2.58 13.09 21.87
C GLU A 334 3.04 13.95 20.70
N ALA A 335 4.35 14.02 20.44
CA ALA A 335 4.90 14.70 19.28
C ALA A 335 4.44 14.09 17.96
N LEU A 336 4.34 12.75 17.90
CA LEU A 336 3.85 12.03 16.73
C LEU A 336 2.36 12.27 16.50
N ALA A 337 1.56 12.26 17.57
CA ALA A 337 0.13 12.58 17.50
C ALA A 337 -0.10 14.01 16.99
N ALA A 338 0.58 15.00 17.57
CA ALA A 338 0.47 16.40 17.15
C ALA A 338 0.87 16.60 15.67
N ALA A 339 1.94 15.95 15.22
CA ALA A 339 2.36 16.03 13.81
C ALA A 339 1.37 15.32 12.87
N CYS A 340 0.74 14.23 13.32
CA CYS A 340 -0.32 13.56 12.56
C CYS A 340 -1.57 14.44 12.45
N ASP A 341 -1.98 15.09 13.54
CA ASP A 341 -3.13 16.00 13.57
C ASP A 341 -2.91 17.22 12.67
N GLU A 342 -1.70 17.79 12.66
CA GLU A 342 -1.29 18.86 11.73
C GLU A 342 -1.48 18.45 10.26
N LEU A 343 -0.98 17.26 9.88
CA LEU A 343 -1.12 16.72 8.52
C LEU A 343 -2.58 16.45 8.14
N VAL A 344 -3.38 15.90 9.06
CA VAL A 344 -4.80 15.62 8.83
C VAL A 344 -5.61 16.91 8.69
N ALA A 345 -5.31 17.94 9.48
CA ALA A 345 -5.95 19.24 9.36
C ALA A 345 -5.65 19.89 8.01
N LEU A 346 -4.40 19.89 7.56
CA LEU A 346 -3.99 20.40 6.25
C LEU A 346 -4.64 19.63 5.11
N LYS A 347 -4.70 18.30 5.19
CA LYS A 347 -5.42 17.45 4.22
C LYS A 347 -6.87 17.88 4.06
N ARG A 348 -7.59 18.07 5.17
CA ARG A 348 -9.01 18.51 5.15
C ARG A 348 -9.17 19.92 4.55
N SER A 349 -8.22 20.83 4.80
CA SER A 349 -8.23 22.16 4.20
C SER A 349 -8.03 22.12 2.69
N VAL A 350 -7.09 21.31 2.21
CA VAL A 350 -6.84 21.09 0.77
C VAL A 350 -8.07 20.48 0.09
N GLU A 351 -8.67 19.42 0.65
CA GLU A 351 -9.90 18.80 0.12
C GLU A 351 -11.05 19.81 0.01
N ARG A 352 -11.22 20.67 1.02
CA ARG A 352 -12.27 21.71 1.03
C ARG A 352 -12.07 22.75 -0.06
N ASP A 353 -10.85 23.23 -0.24
CA ASP A 353 -10.54 24.25 -1.26
C ASP A 353 -10.57 23.66 -2.68
N LEU A 354 -10.18 22.39 -2.87
CA LEU A 354 -10.34 21.67 -4.13
C LEU A 354 -11.83 21.55 -4.52
N ALA A 355 -12.67 21.11 -3.59
CA ALA A 355 -14.12 21.01 -3.83
C ALA A 355 -14.74 22.39 -4.15
N ALA A 356 -14.27 23.46 -3.49
CA ALA A 356 -14.71 24.82 -3.78
C ALA A 356 -14.25 25.33 -5.16
N SER A 357 -13.10 24.85 -5.65
CA SER A 357 -12.58 25.17 -6.98
C SER A 357 -13.32 24.43 -8.11
N GLU A 358 -13.85 23.23 -7.84
CA GLU A 358 -14.58 22.41 -8.83
C GLU A 358 -16.08 22.74 -8.90
N GLY A 359 -16.70 23.18 -7.80
CA GLY A 359 -18.15 23.33 -7.67
C GLY A 359 -18.79 24.56 -8.33
N SER A 360 -18.04 25.39 -9.06
CA SER A 360 -18.56 26.63 -9.63
C SER A 360 -18.81 26.54 -11.13
N ALA A 361 -20.05 26.23 -11.52
CA ALA A 361 -20.49 26.28 -12.91
C ALA A 361 -20.59 27.72 -13.48
N LYS A 362 -20.51 28.75 -12.61
CA LYS A 362 -20.28 30.17 -12.93
C LYS A 362 -19.62 30.83 -11.70
N PRO A 363 -18.31 31.06 -11.69
CA PRO A 363 -17.67 31.73 -10.55
C PRO A 363 -17.78 33.23 -10.71
N ASP A 364 -18.20 33.92 -9.66
CA ASP A 364 -17.74 35.29 -9.44
C ASP A 364 -16.21 35.26 -9.46
N PHE A 365 -15.62 35.89 -10.48
CA PHE A 365 -14.18 35.89 -10.75
C PHE A 365 -13.31 36.17 -9.49
N PRO A 366 -13.69 37.06 -8.55
CA PRO A 366 -12.94 37.27 -7.31
C PRO A 366 -12.96 36.08 -6.33
N ALA A 367 -14.06 35.32 -6.26
CA ALA A 367 -14.22 34.22 -5.31
C ALA A 367 -13.41 32.98 -5.72
N ALA A 368 -13.36 32.68 -7.03
CA ALA A 368 -12.54 31.59 -7.57
C ALA A 368 -11.04 31.86 -7.44
N LEU A 369 -10.61 33.11 -7.67
CA LEU A 369 -9.21 33.51 -7.48
C LEU A 369 -8.79 33.42 -6.00
N GLY A 370 -9.69 33.79 -5.09
CA GLY A 370 -9.47 33.63 -3.64
C GLY A 370 -9.37 32.17 -3.20
N ALA A 371 -10.22 31.29 -3.72
CA ALA A 371 -10.17 29.84 -3.44
C ALA A 371 -8.88 29.21 -3.95
N ARG A 372 -8.46 29.54 -5.17
CA ARG A 372 -7.19 29.08 -5.75
C ARG A 372 -5.98 29.54 -4.93
N THR A 373 -5.96 30.80 -4.49
CA THR A 373 -4.85 31.33 -3.68
C THR A 373 -4.74 30.60 -2.34
N ARG A 374 -5.88 30.28 -1.70
CA ARG A 374 -5.91 29.46 -0.48
C ARG A 374 -5.46 28.02 -0.73
N LEU A 375 -5.88 27.42 -1.83
CA LEU A 375 -5.49 26.07 -2.22
C LEU A 375 -3.97 25.96 -2.39
N VAL A 376 -3.35 26.85 -3.17
CA VAL A 376 -1.89 26.89 -3.37
C VAL A 376 -1.16 27.00 -2.03
N ARG A 377 -1.66 27.86 -1.12
CA ARG A 377 -1.10 28.01 0.22
C ARG A 377 -1.21 26.72 1.03
N HIS A 378 -2.38 26.11 1.13
CA HIS A 378 -2.57 24.90 1.92
C HIS A 378 -1.78 23.69 1.37
N VAL A 379 -1.63 23.58 0.06
CA VAL A 379 -0.76 22.55 -0.56
C VAL A 379 0.70 22.78 -0.19
N LYS A 380 1.18 24.03 -0.21
CA LYS A 380 2.54 24.38 0.24
C LYS A 380 2.75 24.13 1.73
N ASP A 381 1.77 24.47 2.55
CA ASP A 381 1.81 24.20 4.00
C ASP A 381 1.84 22.68 4.27
N LEU A 382 1.09 21.88 3.50
CA LEU A 382 1.13 20.42 3.56
C LEU A 382 2.48 19.83 3.14
N GLU A 383 3.10 20.37 2.09
CA GLU A 383 4.45 19.98 1.68
C GLU A 383 5.46 20.24 2.80
N LEU A 384 5.43 21.44 3.39
CA LEU A 384 6.33 21.82 4.48
C LEU A 384 6.12 20.94 5.72
N ALA A 385 4.86 20.69 6.10
CA ALA A 385 4.51 19.79 7.20
C ALA A 385 5.00 18.35 6.93
N THR A 386 4.88 17.87 5.70
CA THR A 386 5.35 16.54 5.28
C THR A 386 6.89 16.45 5.34
N ALA A 387 7.60 17.49 4.92
CA ALA A 387 9.06 17.57 5.01
C ALA A 387 9.53 17.62 6.48
N LYS A 388 8.85 18.40 7.32
CA LYS A 388 9.08 18.48 8.78
C LYS A 388 8.80 17.15 9.47
N PHE A 389 7.74 16.44 9.07
CA PHE A 389 7.46 15.09 9.55
C PHE A 389 8.62 14.14 9.20
N ARG A 390 9.10 14.19 7.96
CA ARG A 390 10.24 13.36 7.51
C ARG A 390 11.49 13.62 8.34
N SER A 391 11.89 14.88 8.51
CA SER A 391 13.12 15.23 9.23
C SER A 391 13.07 14.88 10.72
N ARG A 392 11.86 14.91 11.32
CA ARG A 392 11.67 14.59 12.74
C ARG A 392 11.63 13.08 13.02
N PHE A 393 10.98 12.30 12.17
CA PHE A 393 10.67 10.89 12.46
C PHE A 393 11.47 9.87 11.64
N PHE A 394 12.34 10.31 10.72
CA PHE A 394 13.21 9.43 9.96
C PHE A 394 14.68 9.81 10.10
N ARG A 395 15.53 8.79 10.08
CA ARG A 395 16.99 8.89 9.92
C ARG A 395 17.41 8.23 8.62
N ALA A 396 18.41 8.79 7.96
CA ALA A 396 19.04 8.14 6.82
C ALA A 396 20.09 7.13 7.31
N GLU A 397 19.90 5.85 7.03
CA GLU A 397 20.88 4.79 7.24
C GLU A 397 21.08 4.02 5.93
N ASN A 398 22.32 3.94 5.44
CA ASN A 398 22.67 3.22 4.20
C ASN A 398 21.80 3.62 2.98
N GLY A 399 21.51 4.92 2.83
CA GLY A 399 20.67 5.43 1.74
C GLY A 399 19.17 5.12 1.89
N ARG A 400 18.74 4.54 3.02
CA ARG A 400 17.33 4.26 3.32
C ARG A 400 16.83 5.11 4.47
N LEU A 401 15.57 5.54 4.36
CA LEU A 401 14.86 6.19 5.46
C LEU A 401 14.39 5.14 6.46
N VAL A 402 14.92 5.20 7.67
CA VAL A 402 14.55 4.34 8.79
C VAL A 402 13.78 5.18 9.81
N ALA A 403 12.57 4.75 10.17
CA ALA A 403 11.77 5.44 11.16
C ALA A 403 12.42 5.34 12.55
N THR A 404 12.54 6.47 13.24
CA THR A 404 13.21 6.59 14.55
C THR A 404 12.38 5.99 15.68
N GLN A 405 11.06 5.90 15.50
CA GLN A 405 10.09 5.35 16.44
C GLN A 405 8.93 4.70 15.68
N SER A 406 8.23 3.78 16.35
CA SER A 406 6.96 3.18 15.87
C SER A 406 6.93 2.96 14.34
N PRO A 407 7.84 2.13 13.78
CA PRO A 407 8.17 2.16 12.35
C PRO A 407 6.98 1.89 11.45
N VAL A 408 6.05 1.04 11.86
CA VAL A 408 4.82 0.78 11.09
C VAL A 408 3.95 2.04 11.00
N VAL A 409 3.75 2.74 12.11
CA VAL A 409 2.88 3.92 12.19
C VAL A 409 3.49 5.10 11.44
N VAL A 410 4.74 5.41 11.72
CA VAL A 410 5.47 6.53 11.08
C VAL A 410 5.55 6.35 9.56
N ASN A 411 5.86 5.14 9.08
CA ASN A 411 5.87 4.86 7.64
C ASN A 411 4.49 5.04 7.00
N ASN A 412 3.42 4.58 7.66
CA ASN A 412 2.07 4.69 7.10
C ASN A 412 1.58 6.15 7.05
N ILE A 413 1.84 6.94 8.09
CA ILE A 413 1.50 8.37 8.10
C ILE A 413 2.24 9.11 6.98
N TYR A 414 3.56 8.89 6.86
CA TYR A 414 4.36 9.53 5.83
C TYR A 414 3.92 9.14 4.42
N ARG A 415 3.63 7.85 4.18
CA ARG A 415 3.13 7.39 2.87
C ARG A 415 1.77 8.01 2.52
N MET A 416 0.86 8.12 3.49
CA MET A 416 -0.42 8.81 3.31
C MET A 416 -0.22 10.27 2.92
N ALA A 417 0.64 11.00 3.65
CA ALA A 417 0.89 12.42 3.38
C ALA A 417 1.49 12.65 1.98
N VAL A 418 2.50 11.85 1.59
CA VAL A 418 3.13 11.95 0.27
C VAL A 418 2.16 11.59 -0.85
N ALA A 419 1.39 10.50 -0.71
CA ALA A 419 0.43 10.10 -1.73
C ALA A 419 -0.65 11.17 -1.95
N PHE A 420 -1.19 11.73 -0.87
CA PHE A 420 -2.18 12.80 -0.96
C PHE A 420 -1.59 14.10 -1.54
N LEU A 421 -0.37 14.47 -1.15
CA LEU A 421 0.31 15.64 -1.72
C LEU A 421 0.52 15.49 -3.24
N GLN A 422 0.92 14.30 -3.70
CA GLN A 422 1.06 14.02 -5.14
C GLN A 422 -0.25 14.19 -5.89
N GLU A 423 -1.36 13.68 -5.32
CA GLU A 423 -2.70 13.85 -5.90
C GLU A 423 -3.14 15.32 -5.94
N ALA A 424 -2.96 16.05 -4.84
CA ALA A 424 -3.31 17.46 -4.76
C ALA A 424 -2.52 18.33 -5.75
N LEU A 425 -1.23 18.03 -5.99
CA LEU A 425 -0.41 18.73 -6.97
C LEU A 425 -0.89 18.51 -8.42
N VAL A 426 -1.34 17.29 -8.74
CA VAL A 426 -1.93 16.98 -10.06
C VAL A 426 -3.22 17.77 -10.28
N GLN A 427 -4.10 17.79 -9.27
CA GLN A 427 -5.35 18.54 -9.36
C GLN A 427 -5.12 20.05 -9.44
N LEU A 428 -4.15 20.59 -8.69
CA LEU A 428 -3.77 22.00 -8.78
C LEU A 428 -3.29 22.39 -10.19
N LYS A 429 -2.47 21.55 -10.82
CA LYS A 429 -2.05 21.75 -12.23
C LYS A 429 -3.24 21.72 -13.20
N ALA A 430 -4.20 20.82 -13.01
CA ALA A 430 -5.40 20.78 -13.84
C ALA A 430 -6.23 22.08 -13.73
N THR A 431 -6.25 22.73 -12.56
CA THR A 431 -6.90 24.05 -12.41
C THR A 431 -6.16 25.20 -13.10
N GLU A 432 -4.89 25.04 -13.47
CA GLU A 432 -4.11 26.02 -14.24
C GLU A 432 -4.50 26.04 -15.71
N GLU A 433 -4.62 24.87 -16.31
CA GLU A 433 -4.92 24.72 -17.74
C GLU A 433 -6.33 25.24 -18.09
N ASN A 434 -7.31 25.06 -17.20
CA ASN A 434 -8.67 25.57 -17.38
C ASN A 434 -8.81 27.09 -17.20
N GLY A 435 -7.85 27.77 -16.57
CA GLY A 435 -7.90 29.23 -16.33
C GLY A 435 -7.24 30.06 -17.43
N GLY A 436 -6.50 29.44 -18.35
CA GLY A 436 -5.64 30.12 -19.33
C GLY A 436 -6.26 30.43 -20.70
N SER A 437 -7.43 29.87 -21.05
CA SER A 437 -7.95 29.94 -22.43
C SER A 437 -8.77 31.19 -22.78
N GLY A 438 -8.71 32.26 -21.98
CA GLY A 438 -9.64 33.39 -22.08
C GLY A 438 -9.10 34.70 -22.70
N ARG A 439 -7.86 34.76 -23.20
CA ARG A 439 -7.22 36.07 -23.45
C ARG A 439 -6.48 36.29 -24.76
N GLU A 440 -6.84 35.60 -25.84
CA GLU A 440 -6.37 35.99 -27.18
C GLU A 440 -7.29 35.46 -28.27
N SER A 441 -8.28 36.26 -28.69
CA SER A 441 -8.84 36.29 -30.06
C SER A 441 -9.99 37.29 -30.18
N GLY A 442 -9.81 38.30 -31.03
CA GLY A 442 -10.88 38.90 -31.82
C GLY A 442 -11.69 40.03 -31.19
N SER A 443 -11.23 41.28 -31.39
CA SER A 443 -12.17 42.41 -31.55
C SER A 443 -11.86 43.11 -32.87
N SER A 444 -12.64 42.77 -33.89
CA SER A 444 -12.82 43.54 -35.11
C SER A 444 -14.24 44.11 -35.13
N ARG A 445 -14.28 45.42 -34.83
CA ARG A 445 -15.12 46.53 -35.35
C ARG A 445 -16.64 46.39 -35.50
N GLU A 446 -17.34 47.34 -34.86
CA GLU A 446 -18.32 48.33 -35.39
C GLU A 446 -19.08 48.91 -34.17
N SER A 447 -19.45 50.18 -33.98
CA SER A 447 -19.41 51.44 -34.72
C SER A 447 -19.58 52.57 -33.68
N GLY A 448 -18.93 53.71 -33.88
CA GLY A 448 -19.11 54.90 -33.04
C GLY A 448 -18.40 56.10 -33.64
N SER A 449 -19.17 57.03 -34.17
CA SER A 449 -18.74 58.23 -34.88
C SER A 449 -17.91 59.18 -33.99
N GLY A 450 -16.91 59.83 -34.58
CA GLY A 450 -16.08 60.81 -33.90
C GLY A 450 -14.95 61.32 -34.76
N SER A 451 -15.26 62.30 -35.60
CA SER A 451 -14.40 63.00 -36.54
C SER A 451 -13.13 63.61 -35.91
N LYS A 452 -11.96 63.40 -36.53
CA LYS A 452 -11.09 64.50 -37.04
C LYS A 452 -9.80 63.96 -37.68
N SER A 453 -9.80 64.05 -39.01
CA SER A 453 -8.75 64.64 -39.87
C SER A 453 -7.32 64.74 -39.35
N GLY A 454 -6.37 64.17 -40.10
CA GLY A 454 -4.94 64.44 -39.94
C GLY A 454 -4.06 63.60 -40.88
N SER A 455 -4.15 63.87 -42.17
CA SER A 455 -3.32 63.31 -43.23
C SER A 455 -1.81 63.60 -43.04
N LYS A 456 -0.92 62.62 -43.26
CA LYS A 456 0.16 62.73 -44.26
C LYS A 456 1.00 61.45 -44.40
N SER A 457 0.87 60.87 -45.60
CA SER A 457 1.87 60.20 -46.46
C SER A 457 3.29 59.92 -45.95
N GLY A 458 3.78 58.72 -46.26
CA GLY A 458 5.20 58.40 -46.34
C GLY A 458 5.45 56.95 -46.79
N SER A 459 5.66 56.77 -48.09
CA SER A 459 6.08 55.53 -48.76
C SER A 459 7.53 55.16 -48.41
N GLY A 460 7.86 53.86 -48.31
CA GLY A 460 9.23 53.41 -48.64
C GLY A 460 9.77 52.19 -47.90
N SER A 461 9.88 51.09 -48.65
CA SER A 461 10.90 50.03 -48.63
C SER A 461 11.11 49.12 -47.40
N GLU A 462 10.92 47.84 -47.68
CA GLU A 462 11.45 46.68 -46.99
C GLU A 462 12.98 46.75 -46.77
N SER A 463 13.41 46.38 -45.57
CA SER A 463 14.68 45.68 -45.34
C SER A 463 14.48 44.70 -44.20
N SER A 464 14.96 43.48 -44.39
CA SER A 464 14.85 42.34 -43.47
C SER A 464 15.87 42.47 -42.33
N ASP A 465 15.38 42.82 -41.14
CA ASP A 465 16.09 42.66 -39.86
C ASP A 465 15.28 41.72 -38.96
N PRO A 466 15.90 40.72 -38.29
CA PRO A 466 15.21 39.91 -37.29
C PRO A 466 14.79 40.78 -36.10
N PRO A 467 13.66 40.48 -35.44
CA PRO A 467 13.10 41.34 -34.40
C PRO A 467 14.07 41.45 -33.21
N ARG A 468 14.53 42.67 -32.91
CA ARG A 468 15.38 42.97 -31.75
C ARG A 468 14.68 42.51 -30.47
N LEU A 469 15.22 41.47 -29.83
CA LEU A 469 14.78 40.98 -28.53
C LEU A 469 14.86 42.09 -27.49
N THR A 470 13.85 42.16 -26.61
CA THR A 470 13.87 43.13 -25.51
C THR A 470 14.93 42.75 -24.47
N LEU A 471 15.48 43.72 -23.74
CA LEU A 471 16.48 43.49 -22.70
C LEU A 471 16.03 42.47 -21.63
N ARG A 472 14.72 42.38 -21.40
CA ARG A 472 14.11 41.41 -20.49
C ARG A 472 14.14 39.99 -21.06
N GLN A 473 13.76 39.82 -22.33
CA GLN A 473 13.80 38.53 -23.02
C GLN A 473 15.23 38.00 -23.12
N ILE A 474 16.22 38.86 -23.38
CA ILE A 474 17.64 38.48 -23.39
C ILE A 474 18.08 37.92 -22.03
N ARG A 475 17.66 38.55 -20.91
CA ARG A 475 17.97 38.06 -19.56
C ARG A 475 17.31 36.71 -19.28
N GLU A 476 16.03 36.57 -19.60
CA GLU A 476 15.27 35.34 -19.39
C GLU A 476 15.85 34.17 -20.22
N LEU A 477 16.26 34.43 -21.47
CA LEU A 477 16.91 33.43 -22.33
C LEU A 477 18.32 33.06 -21.84
N ARG A 478 19.12 34.03 -21.36
CA ARG A 478 20.44 33.74 -20.77
C ARG A 478 20.33 32.91 -19.49
N GLU A 479 19.36 33.21 -18.64
CA GLU A 479 19.10 32.44 -17.43
C GLU A 479 18.66 31.00 -17.79
N ALA A 480 17.76 30.86 -18.77
CA ALA A 480 17.37 29.55 -19.27
C ALA A 480 18.55 28.76 -19.85
N LEU A 481 19.47 29.41 -20.58
CA LEU A 481 20.67 28.78 -21.13
C LEU A 481 21.63 28.34 -20.01
N MET A 482 21.82 29.16 -18.98
CA MET A 482 22.65 28.82 -17.82
C MET A 482 22.10 27.61 -17.06
N VAL A 483 20.79 27.58 -16.77
CA VAL A 483 20.16 26.47 -16.06
C VAL A 483 20.21 25.18 -16.90
N THR A 484 19.93 25.28 -18.20
CA THR A 484 19.92 24.09 -19.09
C THR A 484 21.34 23.52 -19.25
N SER A 485 22.37 24.36 -19.35
CA SER A 485 23.76 23.93 -19.41
C SER A 485 24.25 23.31 -18.10
N GLU A 486 23.83 23.83 -16.94
CA GLU A 486 24.11 23.22 -15.64
C GLU A 486 23.43 21.84 -15.50
N GLN A 487 22.16 21.74 -15.92
CA GLN A 487 21.44 20.46 -15.94
C GLN A 487 22.15 19.42 -16.82
N ARG A 488 22.59 19.81 -18.03
CA ARG A 488 23.36 18.95 -18.92
C ARG A 488 24.64 18.44 -18.28
N PHE A 489 25.38 19.31 -17.59
CA PHE A 489 26.59 18.94 -16.86
C PHE A 489 26.32 17.93 -15.72
N LEU A 490 25.24 18.12 -14.97
CA LEU A 490 24.84 17.19 -13.90
C LEU A 490 24.47 15.81 -14.44
N VAL A 491 23.69 15.76 -15.53
CA VAL A 491 23.33 14.48 -16.18
C VAL A 491 24.56 13.80 -16.76
N GLN A 492 25.51 14.54 -17.31
CA GLN A 492 26.79 13.99 -17.78
C GLN A 492 27.59 13.34 -16.64
N LYS A 493 27.65 13.96 -15.46
CA LYS A 493 28.25 13.33 -14.26
C LYS A 493 27.51 12.06 -13.83
N GLN A 494 26.19 12.02 -13.96
CA GLN A 494 25.40 10.81 -13.66
C GLN A 494 25.73 9.67 -14.62
N VAL A 495 25.99 9.95 -15.90
CA VAL A 495 26.45 8.95 -16.87
C VAL A 495 27.83 8.41 -16.49
N GLU A 496 28.76 9.26 -16.09
CA GLU A 496 30.10 8.84 -15.63
C GLU A 496 30.03 7.96 -14.38
N GLU A 497 29.16 8.30 -13.43
CA GLU A 497 28.95 7.52 -12.21
C GLU A 497 28.25 6.18 -12.49
N ALA A 498 27.19 6.17 -13.30
CA ALA A 498 26.49 4.94 -13.71
C ALA A 498 27.41 4.00 -14.49
N THR A 499 28.31 4.54 -15.31
CA THR A 499 29.34 3.77 -16.03
C THR A 499 30.35 3.17 -15.05
N ARG A 500 30.79 3.93 -14.05
CA ARG A 500 31.72 3.46 -13.00
C ARG A 500 31.09 2.35 -12.14
N GLN A 501 29.80 2.49 -11.84
CA GLN A 501 29.03 1.53 -11.05
C GLN A 501 28.48 0.34 -11.86
N ARG A 502 28.71 0.31 -13.18
CA ARG A 502 28.25 -0.75 -14.11
C ARG A 502 26.72 -0.90 -14.18
N HIS A 503 25.98 0.17 -13.94
CA HIS A 503 24.52 0.23 -14.09
C HIS A 503 24.15 0.58 -15.54
N PHE A 504 24.33 -0.39 -16.44
CA PHE A 504 24.17 -0.19 -17.89
C PHE A 504 22.72 0.06 -18.34
N ASP A 505 21.75 -0.27 -17.50
CA ASP A 505 20.32 -0.02 -17.72
C ASP A 505 19.95 1.47 -17.61
N GLU A 506 20.71 2.25 -16.84
CA GLU A 506 20.50 3.69 -16.67
C GLU A 506 21.17 4.55 -17.77
N LEU A 507 22.11 3.99 -18.54
CA LEU A 507 22.86 4.74 -19.55
C LEU A 507 22.02 5.18 -20.75
N ALA A 508 21.08 4.35 -21.20
CA ALA A 508 20.22 4.66 -22.34
C ALA A 508 19.31 5.88 -22.10
N PRO A 509 18.54 5.95 -20.99
CA PRO A 509 17.72 7.13 -20.70
C PRO A 509 18.55 8.38 -20.37
N LEU A 510 19.71 8.25 -19.72
CA LEU A 510 20.58 9.39 -19.44
C LEU A 510 21.19 9.96 -20.74
N ALA A 511 21.58 9.11 -21.70
CA ALA A 511 22.07 9.55 -23.00
C ALA A 511 20.98 10.19 -23.89
N GLU A 512 19.72 9.78 -23.74
CA GLU A 512 18.58 10.47 -24.35
C GLU A 512 18.36 11.84 -23.72
N SER A 513 18.41 11.94 -22.39
CA SER A 513 18.30 13.21 -21.68
C SER A 513 19.42 14.20 -22.05
N ILE A 514 20.66 13.74 -22.28
CA ILE A 514 21.75 14.62 -22.75
C ILE A 514 21.45 15.16 -24.14
N ARG A 515 20.95 14.33 -25.07
CA ARG A 515 20.60 14.77 -26.43
C ARG A 515 19.48 15.80 -26.43
N ASP A 516 18.48 15.63 -25.57
CA ASP A 516 17.38 16.58 -25.43
C ASP A 516 17.85 17.92 -24.84
N LEU A 517 18.78 17.88 -23.86
CA LEU A 517 19.37 19.08 -23.27
C LEU A 517 20.30 19.80 -24.26
N ASP A 518 21.09 19.06 -25.05
CA ASP A 518 21.94 19.63 -26.11
C ASP A 518 21.08 20.32 -27.18
N ALA A 519 20.00 19.68 -27.65
CA ALA A 519 19.08 20.29 -28.61
C ALA A 519 18.41 21.57 -28.05
N ARG A 520 18.10 21.58 -26.75
CA ARG A 520 17.55 22.77 -26.09
C ARG A 520 18.56 23.89 -25.94
N ILE A 521 19.83 23.56 -25.66
CA ILE A 521 20.94 24.52 -25.61
C ILE A 521 21.12 25.15 -27.01
N GLU A 522 21.19 24.35 -28.06
CA GLU A 522 21.30 24.83 -29.45
C GLU A 522 20.13 25.75 -29.84
N GLN A 523 18.90 25.40 -29.44
CA GLN A 523 17.74 26.25 -29.66
C GLN A 523 17.86 27.59 -28.93
N LEU A 524 18.26 27.57 -27.65
CA LEU A 524 18.42 28.78 -26.85
C LEU A 524 19.56 29.67 -27.38
N GLU A 525 20.68 29.08 -27.81
CA GLU A 525 21.79 29.80 -28.46
C GLU A 525 21.35 30.44 -29.79
N THR A 526 20.55 29.72 -30.58
CA THR A 526 19.97 30.25 -31.83
C THR A 526 19.00 31.39 -31.57
N GLU A 527 18.15 31.27 -30.55
CA GLU A 527 17.22 32.32 -30.12
C GLU A 527 17.96 33.55 -29.56
N LEU A 528 19.09 33.36 -28.86
CA LEU A 528 19.91 34.44 -28.31
C LEU A 528 20.78 35.13 -29.38
N GLY A 529 21.19 34.43 -30.44
CA GLY A 529 22.00 34.97 -31.53
C GLY A 529 23.28 35.67 -31.02
N GLU A 530 23.51 36.90 -31.48
CA GLU A 530 24.66 37.74 -31.06
C GLU A 530 24.67 38.07 -29.55
N HIS A 531 23.54 37.89 -28.86
CA HIS A 531 23.40 38.16 -27.43
C HIS A 531 23.69 36.95 -26.54
N ALA A 532 24.14 35.81 -27.07
CA ALA A 532 24.48 34.63 -26.26
C ALA A 532 25.73 34.84 -25.38
N PHE A 533 26.75 35.53 -25.90
CA PHE A 533 28.08 35.66 -25.26
C PHE A 533 28.56 37.12 -25.06
N ALA A 534 27.71 38.11 -25.32
CA ALA A 534 28.01 39.54 -25.20
C ALA A 534 27.91 40.11 -23.77
#